data_AF-A0A1H0V4D5-F1
#
_entry.id   AF-A0A1H0V4D5-F1
#
_cell.length_a   1.000
_cell.length_b   1.000
_cell.length_c   1.000
_cell.angle_alpha   90.00
_cell.angle_beta   90.00
_cell.angle_gamma   90.00
#
_symmetry.space_group_name_H-M   'P 1'
#
loop_
_entity.id
_entity.type
_entity.pdbx_description
1 polymer ?
#
loop_
_entity_poly.entity_id
_entity_poly.type
_entity_poly.pdbx_seq_one_letter_code
_entity_poly.pdbx_strand_id
1 'polypeptide(L)'
;MENINWKKEFSVGVQELDQQHKKLLSMINRLIDDQKKLTDPKLINELLMEMIDYAEVHFQAEEHLMTEYNYHYTDRQAQQHQQFIEKTRSFLSATDVGPNILSNALLDYLGNWLINHILTEDMKYKDFFQSKGIDQSYSPV
;
A
#
# COMPACT_ATOMS: atom_id res chain seq x y z
N MET A 1 2.33 16.96 -3.11
CA MET A 1 1.51 15.94 -3.79
C MET A 1 0.04 16.32 -3.67
N GLU A 2 -0.81 15.98 -4.63
CA GLU A 2 -2.27 16.14 -4.53
C GLU A 2 -2.92 14.83 -4.06
N ASN A 3 -4.14 14.90 -3.50
CA ASN A 3 -4.87 13.72 -3.08
C ASN A 3 -5.13 12.74 -4.23
N ILE A 4 -4.98 11.46 -3.92
CA ILE A 4 -5.16 10.35 -4.85
C ILE A 4 -6.58 9.82 -4.69
N ASN A 5 -7.43 10.08 -5.69
CA ASN A 5 -8.79 9.56 -5.72
C ASN A 5 -8.80 8.12 -6.24
N TRP A 6 -9.61 7.25 -5.63
CA TRP A 6 -9.85 5.90 -6.15
C TRP A 6 -10.40 5.97 -7.57
N LYS A 7 -9.89 5.11 -8.44
CA LYS A 7 -10.33 4.97 -9.82
C LYS A 7 -10.58 3.51 -10.14
N LYS A 8 -11.44 3.25 -11.14
CA LYS A 8 -11.72 1.88 -11.60
C LYS A 8 -10.48 1.15 -12.10
N GLU A 9 -9.48 1.87 -12.59
CA GLU A 9 -8.19 1.32 -13.05
C GLU A 9 -7.34 0.71 -11.92
N PHE A 10 -7.61 1.04 -10.66
CA PHE A 10 -6.94 0.45 -9.50
C PHE A 10 -7.60 -0.85 -9.02
N SER A 11 -8.77 -1.21 -9.57
CA SER A 11 -9.48 -2.40 -9.14
C SER A 11 -8.83 -3.66 -9.70
N VAL A 12 -8.42 -4.54 -8.80
CA VAL A 12 -7.87 -5.86 -9.14
C VAL A 12 -8.94 -6.94 -9.26
N GLY A 13 -10.21 -6.57 -9.09
CA GLY A 13 -11.35 -7.46 -9.28
C GLY A 13 -11.68 -8.34 -8.07
N VAL A 14 -10.92 -8.23 -6.97
CA VAL A 14 -11.18 -8.90 -5.70
C VAL A 14 -11.68 -7.86 -4.70
N GLN A 15 -12.91 -7.99 -4.21
CA GLN A 15 -13.56 -6.94 -3.41
C GLN A 15 -12.76 -6.58 -2.16
N GLU A 16 -12.24 -7.58 -1.46
CA GLU A 16 -11.44 -7.40 -0.25
C GLU A 16 -10.17 -6.59 -0.53
N LEU A 17 -9.39 -6.97 -1.54
CA LEU A 17 -8.16 -6.28 -1.92
C LEU A 17 -8.44 -4.84 -2.37
N ASP A 18 -9.49 -4.62 -3.16
CA ASP A 18 -9.92 -3.28 -3.57
C ASP A 18 -10.30 -2.39 -2.36
N GLN A 19 -10.91 -2.96 -1.32
CA GLN A 19 -11.20 -2.24 -0.08
C GLN A 19 -9.92 -1.91 0.70
N GLN A 20 -8.96 -2.83 0.74
CA GLN A 20 -7.67 -2.61 1.37
C GLN A 20 -6.85 -1.53 0.64
N HIS A 21 -6.79 -1.54 -0.69
CA HIS A 21 -6.15 -0.48 -1.48
C HIS A 21 -6.80 0.88 -1.25
N LYS A 22 -8.13 0.97 -1.20
CA LYS A 22 -8.85 2.22 -0.87
C LYS A 22 -8.47 2.75 0.52
N LYS A 23 -8.33 1.85 1.50
CA LYS A 23 -7.92 2.23 2.85
C LYS A 23 -6.48 2.74 2.87
N LEU A 24 -5.53 2.08 2.20
CA LEU A 24 -4.15 2.56 2.05
C LEU A 24 -4.11 3.96 1.39
N LEU A 25 -4.86 4.16 0.30
CA LEU A 25 -4.98 5.47 -0.35
C LEU A 25 -5.58 6.53 0.58
N SER A 26 -6.57 6.19 1.40
CA SER A 26 -7.14 7.12 2.37
C SER A 26 -6.14 7.53 3.45
N MET A 27 -5.26 6.63 3.86
CA MET A 27 -4.19 6.91 4.83
C MET A 27 -3.14 7.83 4.23
N ILE A 28 -2.77 7.61 2.96
CA ILE A 28 -1.87 8.52 2.22
C ILE A 28 -2.52 9.90 2.04
N ASN A 29 -3.80 9.97 1.68
CA ASN A 29 -4.50 11.26 1.54
C ASN A 29 -4.57 12.02 2.87
N ARG A 30 -4.78 11.31 4.00
CA ARG A 30 -4.69 11.94 5.34
C ARG A 30 -3.30 12.54 5.59
N LEU A 31 -2.23 11.86 5.19
CA LEU A 31 -0.87 12.41 5.28
C LEU A 31 -0.69 13.66 4.40
N ILE A 32 -1.29 13.69 3.21
CA ILE A 32 -1.25 14.84 2.29
C ILE A 32 -2.02 16.02 2.90
N ASP A 33 -3.23 15.79 3.40
CA ASP A 33 -4.07 16.82 4.02
C ASP A 33 -3.40 17.42 5.27
N ASP A 34 -2.72 16.58 6.05
CA ASP A 34 -2.00 16.98 7.26
C ASP A 34 -0.54 17.40 6.99
N GLN A 35 -0.09 17.48 5.73
CA GLN A 35 1.32 17.74 5.37
C GLN A 35 1.91 18.97 6.08
N LYS A 36 1.14 20.06 6.21
CA LYS A 36 1.59 21.29 6.90
C LYS A 36 1.71 21.13 8.43
N LYS A 37 1.07 20.11 8.99
CA LYS A 37 1.08 19.75 10.42
C LYS A 37 2.10 18.64 10.73
N LEU A 38 2.74 18.04 9.71
CA LEU A 38 3.82 17.05 9.85
C LEU A 38 5.12 17.74 10.29
N THR A 39 5.06 18.50 11.38
CA THR A 39 6.21 19.16 12.02
C THR A 39 6.61 18.48 13.32
N ASP A 40 5.72 17.67 13.90
CA ASP A 40 5.96 16.86 15.10
C ASP A 40 6.46 15.45 14.71
N PRO A 41 7.73 15.10 15.01
CA PRO A 41 8.27 13.77 14.74
C PRO A 41 7.46 12.63 15.37
N LYS A 42 6.81 12.86 16.52
CA LYS A 42 6.00 11.84 17.17
C LYS A 42 4.77 11.50 16.34
N LEU A 43 4.05 12.52 15.87
CA LEU A 43 2.89 12.35 15.00
C LEU A 43 3.27 11.65 13.69
N ILE A 44 4.40 12.03 13.09
CA ILE A 44 4.93 11.38 11.88
C ILE A 44 5.18 9.90 12.14
N ASN A 45 5.84 9.56 13.26
CA ASN A 45 6.12 8.18 13.62
C ASN A 45 4.84 7.36 13.86
N GLU A 46 3.85 7.92 14.55
CA GLU A 46 2.55 7.26 14.77
C GLU A 46 1.85 6.94 13.43
N LEU A 47 1.82 7.90 12.50
CA LEU A 47 1.22 7.71 11.18
C LEU A 47 1.97 6.69 10.32
N LEU A 48 3.30 6.69 10.38
CA LEU A 48 4.16 5.74 9.68
C LEU A 48 3.94 4.31 10.19
N MET A 49 3.86 4.15 11.52
CA MET A 49 3.54 2.85 12.12
C MET A 49 2.14 2.38 11.70
N GLU A 50 1.14 3.26 11.72
CA GLU A 50 -0.22 2.93 11.25
C GLU A 50 -0.18 2.45 9.78
N MET A 51 0.59 3.12 8.92
CA MET A 51 0.77 2.75 7.51
C MET A 51 1.46 1.40 7.34
N ILE A 52 2.53 1.14 8.10
CA ILE A 52 3.26 -0.13 8.08
C ILE A 52 2.33 -1.27 8.51
N ASP A 53 1.65 -1.12 9.64
CA ASP A 53 0.78 -2.14 10.22
C ASP A 53 -0.34 -2.53 9.23
N TYR A 54 -0.97 -1.53 8.60
CA TYR A 54 -2.05 -1.80 7.64
C TYR A 54 -1.53 -2.35 6.30
N ALA A 55 -0.35 -1.91 5.85
CA ALA A 55 0.29 -2.46 4.65
C ALA A 55 0.66 -3.94 4.86
N GLU A 56 1.18 -4.32 6.03
CA GLU A 56 1.47 -5.72 6.36
C GLU A 56 0.19 -6.58 6.32
N VAL A 57 -0.93 -6.10 6.86
CA VAL A 57 -2.23 -6.80 6.76
C VAL A 57 -2.66 -6.99 5.31
N HIS A 58 -2.54 -5.94 4.49
CA HIS A 58 -2.89 -6.00 3.08
C HIS A 58 -2.01 -7.00 2.30
N PHE A 59 -0.69 -6.91 2.47
CA PHE A 59 0.26 -7.80 1.79
C PHE A 59 0.07 -9.26 2.22
N GLN A 60 -0.22 -9.52 3.49
CA GLN A 60 -0.54 -10.87 3.96
C GLN A 60 -1.80 -11.42 3.28
N ALA A 61 -2.83 -10.61 3.07
CA ALA A 61 -4.04 -11.03 2.37
C ALA A 61 -3.75 -11.36 0.90
N GLU A 62 -2.97 -10.52 0.20
CA GLU A 62 -2.55 -10.81 -1.17
C GLU A 62 -1.69 -12.07 -1.26
N GLU A 63 -0.66 -12.18 -0.42
CA GLU A 63 0.27 -13.31 -0.40
C GLU A 63 -0.43 -14.62 -0.04
N HIS A 64 -1.42 -14.57 0.84
CA HIS A 64 -2.27 -15.72 1.16
C HIS A 64 -3.01 -16.20 -0.09
N LEU A 65 -3.72 -15.33 -0.79
CA LEU A 65 -4.44 -15.68 -2.02
C LEU A 65 -3.49 -16.14 -3.13
N MET A 66 -2.36 -15.46 -3.30
CA MET A 66 -1.35 -15.86 -4.28
C MET A 66 -0.80 -17.26 -3.98
N THR A 67 -0.54 -17.58 -2.71
CA THR A 67 -0.04 -18.89 -2.29
C THR A 67 -1.11 -19.97 -2.44
N GLU A 68 -2.32 -19.73 -1.94
CA GLU A 68 -3.44 -20.68 -2.00
C GLU A 68 -3.72 -21.14 -3.44
N TYR A 69 -3.74 -20.19 -4.38
CA TYR A 69 -4.06 -20.47 -5.77
C TYR A 69 -2.85 -20.80 -6.64
N ASN A 70 -1.64 -20.85 -6.06
CA ASN A 70 -0.37 -21.13 -6.75
C ASN A 70 -0.05 -20.12 -7.86
N TYR A 71 -0.14 -18.82 -7.55
CA TYR A 71 0.30 -17.76 -8.44
C TYR A 71 1.81 -17.84 -8.68
N HIS A 72 2.24 -17.67 -9.94
CA HIS A 72 3.64 -17.93 -10.32
C HIS A 72 4.63 -16.88 -9.79
N TYR A 73 4.17 -15.65 -9.53
CA TYR A 73 5.04 -14.53 -9.16
C TYR A 73 5.01 -14.17 -7.66
N THR A 74 4.46 -15.05 -6.81
CA THR A 74 4.30 -14.83 -5.36
C THR A 74 5.59 -14.35 -4.69
N ASP A 75 6.71 -15.06 -4.88
CA ASP A 75 7.99 -14.73 -4.24
C ASP A 75 8.51 -13.34 -4.64
N ARG A 76 8.34 -12.99 -5.92
CA ARG A 76 8.75 -11.68 -6.44
C ARG A 76 7.93 -10.56 -5.80
N GLN A 77 6.62 -10.74 -5.70
CA GLN A 77 5.72 -9.74 -5.15
C GLN A 77 5.92 -9.56 -3.64
N ALA A 78 6.09 -10.66 -2.90
CA ALA A 78 6.45 -10.64 -1.48
C ALA A 78 7.79 -9.90 -1.23
N GLN A 79 8.77 -10.04 -2.13
CA GLN A 79 10.02 -9.29 -2.03
C GLN A 79 9.78 -7.77 -2.19
N GLN A 80 8.89 -7.36 -3.10
CA GLN A 80 8.54 -5.94 -3.29
C GLN A 80 7.80 -5.39 -2.07
N HIS A 81 6.91 -6.18 -1.46
CA HIS A 81 6.22 -5.86 -0.21
C HIS A 81 7.20 -5.64 0.93
N GLN A 82 8.14 -6.57 1.12
CA GLN A 82 9.17 -6.44 2.14
C GLN A 82 10.01 -5.16 1.95
N GLN A 83 10.42 -4.86 0.71
CA GLN A 83 11.15 -3.63 0.40
C GLN A 83 10.36 -2.36 0.74
N PHE A 84 9.04 -2.37 0.53
CA PHE A 84 8.18 -1.25 0.91
C PHE A 84 8.16 -1.04 2.43
N ILE A 85 8.00 -2.12 3.19
CA ILE A 85 7.99 -2.07 4.66
C ILE A 85 9.34 -1.55 5.18
N GLU A 86 10.46 -2.10 4.70
CA GLU A 86 11.80 -1.70 5.11
C GLU A 86 12.09 -0.23 4.76
N LYS A 87 11.71 0.18 3.55
CA LYS A 87 11.90 1.56 3.12
C LYS A 87 11.02 2.52 3.92
N THR A 88 9.78 2.17 4.20
CA THR A 88 8.88 2.98 5.05
C THR A 88 9.41 3.09 6.47
N ARG A 89 9.90 1.99 7.06
CA ARG A 89 10.57 2.01 8.38
C ARG A 89 11.81 2.89 8.40
N SER A 90 12.57 2.98 7.30
CA SER A 90 13.75 3.86 7.23
C SER A 90 13.43 5.35 7.45
N PHE A 91 12.20 5.79 7.17
CA PHE A 91 11.77 7.16 7.44
C PHE A 91 11.57 7.45 8.93
N LEU A 92 11.29 6.42 9.77
CA LEU A 92 11.20 6.56 11.23
C LEU A 92 12.54 6.97 11.85
N SER A 93 13.66 6.49 11.27
CA SER A 93 15.01 6.78 11.74
C SER A 93 15.58 8.09 11.17
N ALA A 94 14.92 8.70 10.19
CA ALA A 94 15.40 9.88 9.46
C ALA A 94 14.84 11.20 9.99
N THR A 95 14.20 11.19 11.17
CA THR A 95 13.53 12.36 11.78
C THR A 95 14.44 13.54 12.10
N ASP A 96 15.77 13.35 12.08
CA ASP A 96 16.76 14.40 12.32
C ASP A 96 16.98 15.35 11.12
N VAL A 97 16.45 15.02 9.93
CA VAL A 97 16.71 15.74 8.65
C VAL A 97 15.83 17.00 8.48
N GLY A 98 15.02 17.35 9.47
CA GLY A 98 14.11 18.49 9.40
C GLY A 98 12.71 18.06 8.90
N PRO A 99 11.63 18.35 9.66
CA PRO A 99 10.33 17.71 9.47
C PRO A 99 9.73 17.88 8.06
N ASN A 100 9.85 19.07 7.48
CA ASN A 100 9.20 19.43 6.21
C ASN A 100 9.86 18.79 4.97
N ILE A 101 11.15 18.50 5.00
CA ILE A 101 11.84 17.84 3.87
C ILE A 101 11.51 16.34 3.90
N LEU A 102 11.53 15.76 5.10
CA LEU A 102 11.16 14.37 5.33
C LEU A 102 9.71 14.10 4.91
N SER A 103 8.77 14.99 5.23
CA SER A 103 7.36 14.84 4.87
C SER A 103 7.12 14.77 3.36
N ASN A 104 7.84 15.56 2.55
CA ASN A 104 7.65 15.56 1.10
C ASN A 104 8.18 14.27 0.47
N ALA A 105 9.42 13.90 0.79
CA ALA A 105 10.03 12.68 0.28
C ALA A 105 9.24 11.43 0.68
N LEU A 106 8.69 11.42 1.89
CA LEU A 106 7.83 10.34 2.38
C LEU A 106 6.53 10.25 1.56
N LEU A 107 5.80 11.36 1.43
CA LEU A 107 4.53 11.40 0.70
C LEU A 107 4.70 10.96 -0.75
N ASP A 108 5.72 11.50 -1.43
CA ASP A 108 6.03 11.14 -2.81
C ASP A 108 6.41 9.66 -2.91
N TYR A 109 7.16 9.11 -1.94
CA TYR A 109 7.48 7.68 -1.94
C TYR A 109 6.24 6.80 -1.76
N LEU A 110 5.45 7.02 -0.71
CA LEU A 110 4.29 6.18 -0.39
C LEU A 110 3.26 6.19 -1.52
N GLY A 111 2.91 7.39 -2.01
CA GLY A 111 1.91 7.54 -3.05
C GLY A 111 2.34 6.97 -4.39
N ASN A 112 3.58 7.27 -4.83
CA ASN A 112 4.07 6.74 -6.10
C ASN A 112 4.29 5.23 -6.06
N TRP A 113 4.83 4.71 -4.96
CA TRP A 113 5.03 3.27 -4.80
C TRP A 113 3.69 2.53 -4.86
N LEU A 114 2.69 2.96 -4.08
CA LEU A 114 1.39 2.27 -4.04
C LEU A 114 0.69 2.29 -5.39
N ILE A 115 0.61 3.45 -6.05
CA ILE A 115 -0.04 3.54 -7.37
C ILE A 115 0.68 2.67 -8.40
N ASN A 116 2.01 2.75 -8.44
CA ASN A 116 2.79 1.97 -9.40
C ASN A 116 2.67 0.47 -9.12
N HIS A 117 2.75 0.05 -7.85
CA HIS A 117 2.63 -1.35 -7.44
C HIS A 117 1.26 -1.92 -7.84
N ILE A 118 0.17 -1.21 -7.53
CA ILE A 118 -1.18 -1.60 -7.95
C ILE A 118 -1.25 -1.77 -9.47
N LEU A 119 -0.84 -0.76 -10.22
CA LEU A 119 -1.01 -0.74 -11.68
C LEU A 119 -0.08 -1.69 -12.44
N THR A 120 1.05 -2.12 -11.84
CA THR A 120 2.09 -2.86 -12.56
C THR A 120 2.41 -4.23 -11.98
N GLU A 121 2.11 -4.51 -10.72
CA GLU A 121 2.32 -5.80 -10.07
C GLU A 121 0.98 -6.43 -9.71
N ASP A 122 0.14 -5.76 -8.93
CA ASP A 122 -1.15 -6.31 -8.47
C ASP A 122 -2.10 -6.60 -9.64
N MET A 123 -2.15 -5.70 -10.63
CA MET A 123 -2.95 -5.92 -11.84
C MET A 123 -2.56 -7.19 -12.62
N LYS A 124 -1.38 -7.76 -12.42
CA LYS A 124 -0.96 -9.01 -13.10
C LYS A 124 -1.64 -10.25 -12.53
N TYR A 125 -2.10 -10.24 -11.27
CA TYR A 125 -2.83 -11.37 -10.70
C TYR A 125 -4.34 -11.27 -10.99
N LYS A 126 -4.84 -10.13 -11.48
CA LYS A 126 -6.27 -9.89 -11.72
C LYS A 126 -6.91 -10.97 -12.60
N ASP A 127 -6.40 -11.14 -13.82
CA ASP A 127 -6.94 -12.13 -14.76
C ASP A 127 -6.74 -13.57 -14.24
N PHE A 128 -5.66 -13.80 -13.50
CA PHE A 128 -5.38 -15.08 -12.87
C PHE A 128 -6.43 -15.42 -11.80
N PHE A 129 -6.70 -14.52 -10.86
CA PHE A 129 -7.72 -14.71 -9.82
C PHE A 129 -9.12 -14.83 -10.42
N GLN A 130 -9.45 -14.03 -11.43
CA GLN A 130 -10.71 -14.17 -12.16
C GLN A 130 -10.85 -15.56 -12.80
N SER A 131 -9.77 -16.12 -13.37
CA SER A 131 -9.78 -17.49 -13.92
C SER A 131 -9.96 -18.59 -12.86
N LYS A 132 -9.73 -18.27 -11.58
CA LYS A 132 -9.96 -19.16 -10.43
C LYS A 132 -11.34 -18.97 -9.78
N GLY A 133 -12.17 -18.07 -10.32
CA GLY A 133 -13.49 -17.75 -9.75
C GLY A 133 -13.43 -16.82 -8.54
N ILE A 134 -12.30 -16.16 -8.30
CA ILE A 134 -12.14 -15.13 -7.28
C ILE A 134 -12.52 -13.80 -7.95
N ASP A 135 -13.66 -13.26 -7.59
CA ASP A 135 -14.18 -12.01 -8.15
C ASP A 135 -14.71 -11.07 -7.05
N GLN A 136 -15.48 -10.05 -7.42
CA GLN A 136 -16.03 -9.10 -6.46
C GLN A 136 -17.06 -9.69 -5.50
N SER A 137 -17.48 -10.95 -5.66
CA SER A 137 -18.33 -11.66 -4.73
C SER A 137 -17.57 -12.63 -3.81
N TYR A 138 -16.26 -12.78 -4.03
CA TYR A 138 -15.42 -13.64 -3.22
C TYR A 138 -15.33 -13.12 -1.77
N SER A 139 -15.66 -13.99 -0.83
CA SER A 139 -15.45 -13.81 0.60
C SER A 139 -14.75 -15.07 1.10
N PRO A 140 -13.58 -14.96 1.76
CA PRO A 140 -13.02 -16.09 2.49
C PRO A 140 -14.03 -16.56 3.54
N VAL A 141 -14.21 -17.87 3.68
CA VAL A 141 -15.12 -18.51 4.66
C VAL A 141 -14.49 -18.48 6.05
#